data_AF-A0A5J4PNI1-F1
#
_entry.id   AF-A0A5J4PNI1-F1
#
_cell.length_a   1.000
_cell.length_b   1.000
_cell.length_c   1.000
_cell.angle_alpha   90.00
_cell.angle_beta   90.00
_cell.angle_gamma   90.00
#
_symmetry.space_group_name_H-M   'P 1'
#
loop_
_entity.id
_entity.type
_entity.pdbx_description
1 polymer ?
#
loop_
_entity_poly.entity_id
_entity_poly.type
_entity_poly.pdbx_seq_one_letter_code
_entity_poly.pdbx_strand_id
1 'polypeptide(L)'
;SSATDGIVVFSEIYYPGWEATIDGAPVDIARSDYILRAMHVPAGKHTVEMWFTPQSIKITDRIAYGGLVILLVGVIALLVKHGKKVHRTI
;
A
#
# COMPACT_ATOMS: atom_id res chain seq x y z
N SER A 1 12.43 -13.90 22.14
CA SER A 1 13.81 -14.04 22.64
C SER A 1 14.18 -15.50 22.57
N SER A 2 15.26 -15.86 21.89
CA SER A 2 15.74 -17.25 21.75
C SER A 2 17.25 -17.30 21.96
N ALA A 3 17.79 -18.43 22.46
CA ALA A 3 19.25 -18.62 22.60
C ALA A 3 19.91 -19.06 21.28
N THR A 4 19.12 -19.44 20.30
CA THR A 4 19.57 -19.89 18.98
C THR A 4 18.76 -19.19 17.89
N ASP A 5 19.35 -19.11 16.71
CA ASP A 5 18.66 -18.71 15.49
C ASP A 5 17.47 -19.63 15.24
N GLY A 6 16.46 -19.11 14.56
CA GLY A 6 15.27 -19.90 14.26
C GLY A 6 14.38 -19.30 13.19
N ILE A 7 13.52 -20.15 12.65
CA ILE A 7 12.40 -19.73 11.82
C ILE A 7 11.23 -19.42 12.74
N VAL A 8 10.76 -18.18 12.70
CA VAL A 8 9.53 -17.78 13.39
C VAL A 8 8.39 -17.84 12.39
N VAL A 9 7.36 -18.60 12.72
CA VAL A 9 6.13 -18.69 11.94
C VAL A 9 5.05 -17.86 12.63
N PHE A 10 4.40 -17.01 11.86
CA PHE A 10 3.31 -16.16 12.29
C PHE A 10 2.00 -16.73 11.78
N SER A 11 0.98 -16.77 12.65
CA SER A 11 -0.36 -17.31 12.35
C SER A 11 -1.19 -16.34 11.51
N GLU A 12 -0.63 -15.92 10.39
CA GLU A 12 -1.08 -14.80 9.61
C GLU A 12 -0.91 -15.09 8.11
N ILE A 13 -1.84 -14.61 7.29
CA ILE A 13 -1.90 -14.97 5.87
C ILE A 13 -0.73 -14.37 5.08
N TYR A 14 0.01 -15.23 4.39
CA TYR A 14 1.02 -14.87 3.41
C TYR A 14 0.34 -14.30 2.15
N TYR A 15 0.43 -12.99 1.98
CA TYR A 15 -0.11 -12.27 0.85
C TYR A 15 0.91 -11.26 0.28
N PRO A 16 0.95 -11.01 -1.04
CA PRO A 16 1.85 -10.00 -1.60
C PRO A 16 1.57 -8.60 -1.04
N GLY A 17 2.63 -7.86 -0.68
CA GLY A 17 2.54 -6.51 -0.14
C GLY A 17 2.80 -6.39 1.36
N TRP A 18 3.12 -7.50 2.05
CA TRP A 18 3.71 -7.43 3.38
C TRP A 18 5.18 -6.99 3.30
N GLU A 19 5.56 -6.11 4.21
CA GLU A 19 6.94 -5.69 4.46
C GLU A 19 7.25 -5.94 5.94
N ALA A 20 8.51 -6.24 6.26
CA ALA A 20 8.93 -6.53 7.63
C ALA A 20 10.34 -6.02 7.91
N THR A 21 10.59 -5.71 9.17
CA THR A 21 11.92 -5.44 9.71
C THR A 21 12.18 -6.22 10.99
N ILE A 22 13.46 -6.50 11.22
CA ILE A 22 14.00 -6.98 12.49
C ILE A 22 14.92 -5.89 13.01
N ASP A 23 14.57 -5.29 14.15
CA ASP A 23 15.31 -4.16 14.74
C ASP A 23 15.55 -3.00 13.76
N GLY A 24 14.58 -2.74 12.88
CA GLY A 24 14.65 -1.69 11.86
C GLY A 24 15.39 -2.07 10.57
N ALA A 25 16.04 -3.23 10.50
CA ALA A 25 16.65 -3.74 9.28
C ALA A 25 15.62 -4.54 8.44
N PRO A 26 15.48 -4.30 7.12
CA PRO A 26 14.56 -5.05 6.27
C PRO A 26 14.86 -6.55 6.28
N VAL A 27 13.80 -7.35 6.30
CA VAL A 27 13.90 -8.82 6.24
C VAL A 27 12.91 -9.39 5.22
N ASP A 28 13.32 -10.46 4.54
CA ASP A 28 12.44 -11.19 3.64
C ASP A 28 11.41 -12.02 4.41
N ILE A 29 10.17 -12.03 3.89
CA ILE A 29 9.08 -12.82 4.41
C ILE A 29 8.91 -14.05 3.52
N ALA A 30 9.07 -15.22 4.11
CA ALA A 30 8.82 -16.51 3.47
C ALA A 30 7.39 -17.00 3.74
N ARG A 31 6.96 -17.98 2.96
CA ARG A 31 5.70 -18.70 3.13
C ARG A 31 5.96 -20.05 3.78
N SER A 32 5.29 -20.32 4.90
CA SER A 32 5.24 -21.63 5.56
C SER A 32 3.83 -22.20 5.49
N ASP A 33 3.71 -23.52 5.59
CA ASP A 33 2.42 -24.21 5.78
C ASP A 33 1.31 -23.71 4.85
N TYR A 34 1.68 -23.49 3.59
CA TYR A 34 0.85 -22.98 2.49
C TYR A 34 0.37 -21.53 2.63
N ILE A 35 -0.02 -21.10 3.82
CA ILE A 35 -0.69 -19.81 4.03
C ILE A 35 -0.02 -18.95 5.11
N LEU A 36 0.93 -19.46 5.87
CA LEU A 36 1.52 -18.75 7.00
C LEU A 36 2.75 -17.94 6.57
N ARG A 37 3.00 -16.84 7.30
CA ARG A 37 4.22 -16.04 7.14
C ARG A 37 5.32 -16.62 8.00
N ALA A 38 6.54 -16.66 7.49
CA ALA A 38 7.71 -17.08 8.23
C ALA A 38 8.90 -16.18 7.94
N MET A 39 9.80 -16.01 8.90
CA MET A 39 11.08 -15.33 8.67
C MET A 39 12.17 -15.93 9.55
N HIS A 40 13.41 -15.80 9.10
CA HIS A 40 14.58 -16.13 9.90
C HIS A 40 14.81 -15.01 10.92
N VAL A 41 14.86 -15.36 12.21
CA VAL A 41 15.15 -14.43 13.30
C VAL A 41 16.42 -14.91 14.02
N PRO A 42 17.46 -14.07 14.14
CA PRO A 42 18.67 -14.43 14.87
C PRO A 42 18.43 -14.72 16.36
N ALA A 43 19.40 -15.35 17.00
CA ALA A 43 19.43 -15.53 18.44
C ALA A 43 19.43 -14.18 19.16
N GLY A 44 18.67 -14.12 20.25
CA GLY A 44 18.56 -12.95 21.10
C GLY A 44 17.14 -12.42 21.18
N LYS A 45 17.03 -11.18 21.66
CA LYS A 45 15.78 -10.43 21.75
C LYS A 45 15.74 -9.46 20.59
N HIS A 46 14.78 -9.67 19.71
CA HIS A 46 14.55 -8.83 18.55
C HIS A 46 13.12 -8.30 18.56
N THR A 47 12.95 -7.12 18.00
CA THR A 47 11.63 -6.56 17.69
C THR A 47 11.36 -6.80 16.21
N VAL A 48 10.26 -7.52 15.94
CA VAL A 48 9.76 -7.74 14.57
C VAL A 48 8.62 -6.78 14.33
N GLU A 49 8.78 -5.92 13.33
CA GLU A 49 7.73 -5.03 12.86
C GLU A 49 7.29 -5.47 11.47
N MET A 50 5.98 -5.59 11.25
CA MET A 50 5.40 -5.98 9.97
C MET A 50 4.25 -5.06 9.64
N TRP A 51 4.18 -4.60 8.39
CA TRP A 51 3.07 -3.78 7.90
C TRP A 51 2.68 -4.19 6.49
N PHE A 52 1.44 -3.88 6.13
CA PHE A 52 0.87 -4.26 4.84
C PHE A 52 0.72 -3.02 3.95
N THR A 53 1.49 -2.97 2.86
CA THR A 53 1.46 -1.89 1.86
C THR A 53 1.14 -2.47 0.47
N PRO A 54 -0.13 -2.82 0.20
CA PRO A 54 -0.52 -3.42 -1.06
C PRO A 54 -0.41 -2.42 -2.21
N GLN A 55 0.08 -2.90 -3.36
CA GLN A 55 0.19 -2.10 -4.57
C GLN A 55 -1.17 -1.64 -5.12
N SER A 56 -2.25 -2.35 -4.80
CA SER A 56 -3.62 -2.02 -5.22
C SER A 56 -4.09 -0.65 -4.69
N ILE A 57 -3.70 -0.28 -3.46
CA ILE A 57 -4.02 1.05 -2.90
C ILE A 57 -3.35 2.13 -3.76
N LYS A 58 -2.05 1.98 -4.05
CA LYS A 58 -1.30 2.93 -4.87
C LYS A 58 -1.90 3.10 -6.28
N ILE A 59 -2.41 2.02 -6.87
CA ILE A 59 -3.04 2.07 -8.20
C ILE A 59 -4.41 2.75 -8.12
N THR A 60 -5.23 2.38 -7.14
CA THR A 60 -6.59 2.92 -6.97
C THR A 60 -6.55 4.42 -6.70
N ASP A 61 -5.62 4.89 -5.86
CA ASP A 61 -5.44 6.31 -5.57
C ASP A 61 -5.12 7.08 -6.85
N ARG A 62 -4.21 6.57 -7.69
CA ARG A 62 -3.85 7.22 -8.97
C ARG A 62 -5.04 7.32 -9.92
N ILE A 63 -5.86 6.27 -10.00
CA ILE A 63 -7.07 6.27 -10.83
C ILE A 63 -8.08 7.28 -10.28
N ALA A 64 -8.32 7.28 -8.96
CA ALA A 64 -9.26 8.18 -8.31
C ALA A 64 -8.87 9.65 -8.53
N TYR A 65 -7.61 10.02 -8.28
CA TYR A 65 -7.13 11.38 -8.51
C TYR A 65 -7.14 11.75 -10.00
N GLY A 66 -6.80 10.82 -10.90
CA GLY A 66 -6.90 11.05 -12.34
C GLY A 66 -8.33 11.34 -12.78
N GLY A 67 -9.30 10.55 -12.32
CA GLY A 67 -10.72 10.77 -12.58
C GLY A 67 -11.24 12.09 -12.01
N LEU A 68 -10.82 12.46 -10.80
CA LEU A 68 -11.16 13.73 -10.18
C LEU A 68 -10.65 14.92 -11.01
N VAL A 69 -9.41 14.88 -11.47
CA VAL A 69 -8.83 15.93 -12.33
C VAL A 69 -9.63 16.06 -13.63
N ILE A 70 -9.96 14.95 -14.28
CA ILE A 70 -10.77 14.95 -15.51
C ILE A 70 -12.16 15.58 -15.26
N LEU A 71 -12.80 15.21 -14.15
CA LEU A 71 -14.11 15.75 -13.78
C LEU A 71 -14.06 17.26 -13.54
N LEU A 72 -13.06 17.74 -12.79
CA LEU A 72 -12.87 19.17 -12.53
C LEU A 72 -12.61 19.95 -13.82
N VAL A 73 -11.76 19.44 -14.71
CA VAL A 73 -11.52 20.05 -16.04
C VAL A 73 -12.81 20.12 -16.86
N GLY A 74 -13.62 19.05 -16.85
CA GLY A 74 -14.91 19.01 -17.53
C GLY A 74 -15.89 20.07 -16.99
N VAL A 75 -16.01 20.19 -15.67
CA VAL A 75 -16.86 21.21 -15.02
C VAL A 75 -16.40 22.62 -15.37
N ILE A 76 -15.10 22.90 -15.27
CA ILE A 76 -14.52 24.21 -15.62
C ILE A 76 -14.82 24.54 -17.10
N ALA A 77 -14.63 23.59 -18.01
CA ALA A 77 -14.92 23.79 -19.43
C ALA A 77 -16.41 24.10 -19.69
N LEU A 78 -17.32 23.43 -18.97
CA LEU A 78 -18.77 23.69 -19.07
C LEU A 78 -19.14 25.08 -18.53
N LEU A 79 -18.57 25.49 -17.39
CA LEU A 79 -18.79 26.81 -16.81
C LEU A 79 -18.29 27.93 -17.74
N VAL A 80 -17.09 27.77 -18.32
CA VAL A 80 -16.54 28.73 -19.29
C VAL A 80 -17.42 28.83 -20.54
N LYS A 81 -17.91 27.70 -21.05
CA LYS A 81 -18.82 27.68 -22.21
C LYS A 81 -20.14 28.40 -21.89
N HIS A 82 -20.72 28.17 -20.72
CA HIS A 82 -21.96 28.83 -20.30
C HIS A 82 -21.77 30.34 -20.10
N GLY A 83 -20.69 30.78 -19.45
CA GLY A 83 -20.39 32.20 -19.26
C GLY A 83 -20.23 32.94 -20.59
N LYS A 84 -19.52 32.35 -21.57
CA LYS A 84 -19.38 32.91 -22.92
C LYS A 84 -20.73 33.00 -23.66
N LYS A 85 -21.64 32.04 -23.45
CA LYS A 85 -22.96 32.02 -24.10
C LYS A 85 -23.87 33.13 -23.57
N VAL A 86 -23.88 33.34 -22.25
CA VAL A 86 -24.68 34.40 -21.60
C VAL A 86 -24.21 35.80 -22.05
N HIS A 87 -22.90 36.06 -22.03
CA HIS A 87 -22.36 37.37 -22.42
C HIS A 87 -22.60 37.72 -23.91
N ARG A 88 -22.82 36.73 -24.78
CA ARG A 88 -23.13 36.95 -26.21
C ARG A 88 -24.60 37.29 -26.50
N THR A 89 -25.48 37.14 -25.52
CA THR A 89 -26.94 37.28 -25.69
C THR A 89 -27.45 38.63 -25.12
N ILE A 90 -26.57 39.40 -24.47
CA ILE A 90 -26.81 40.75 -23.94
C ILE A 90 -26.15 41.75 -24.91
#